data_AF-A0AAP0RS07-F1
#
_entry.id   AF-A0AAP0RS07-F1
#
_cell.length_a   1.000
_cell.length_b   1.000
_cell.length_c   1.000
_cell.angle_alpha   90.00
_cell.angle_beta   90.00
_cell.angle_gamma   90.00
#
_symmetry.space_group_name_H-M   'P 1'
#
loop_
_entity.id
_entity.type
_entity.pdbx_description
1 polymer ?
#
loop_
_entity_poly.entity_id
_entity_poly.type
_entity_poly.pdbx_seq_one_letter_code
_entity_poly.pdbx_strand_id
1 'polypeptide(L)'
;MEDTQEIEDNSAEEISENAPHKKQESRDEVLSRHRKEISQLQNKEVALKKAAAKGSKAEQKAKKKQVEEEISQLSSKLKEKHAEELASLGYSSNNGKEKSNLDNLVKAIAGVSVTNQADHSKPSKSVKRREKRAQQEAAREQRIQEEQSTIISDRMIENEKLERKLEPLGLTVNEIKPDGHCLYRAVEDQLALISGGSSLYAYQKLREMVAAYMRKHASDFLPFFLSENVVEGDSDDSLMEKFENYCVEVESTAAWGGQLELGALTHCLRKHIMIFSGSFPDVEMGKEYKSDWCDWLI
;
A
#
# COMPACT_ATOMS: atom_id res chain seq x y z
N MET A 1 -93.78 -10.48 9.52
CA MET A 1 -93.79 -9.04 9.22
C MET A 1 -92.65 -8.45 9.99
N GLU A 2 -91.83 -7.70 9.26
CA GLU A 2 -91.14 -6.50 9.74
C GLU A 2 -90.10 -6.63 10.87
N ASP A 3 -88.85 -6.56 10.40
CA ASP A 3 -88.04 -5.34 10.39
C ASP A 3 -87.06 -5.04 11.55
N THR A 4 -85.81 -4.89 11.08
CA THR A 4 -84.77 -3.89 11.41
C THR A 4 -84.27 -3.69 12.85
N GLN A 5 -82.96 -3.97 13.01
CA GLN A 5 -81.85 -3.02 13.31
C GLN A 5 -82.13 -1.91 14.36
N GLU A 6 -81.30 -1.63 15.37
CA GLU A 6 -79.84 -1.53 15.37
C GLU A 6 -79.30 -1.10 16.77
N ILE A 7 -78.00 -1.38 16.98
CA ILE A 7 -76.97 -0.60 17.72
C ILE A 7 -76.78 -0.77 19.25
N GLU A 8 -75.60 -1.36 19.57
CA GLU A 8 -74.52 -1.01 20.54
C GLU A 8 -74.90 -0.65 22.00
N ASP A 9 -74.16 -0.98 23.06
CA ASP A 9 -72.70 -1.12 23.20
C ASP A 9 -72.37 -1.84 24.53
N ASN A 10 -71.19 -2.48 24.52
CA ASN A 10 -70.24 -2.74 25.61
C ASN A 10 -70.62 -3.33 27.00
N SER A 11 -69.91 -4.43 27.28
CA SER A 11 -69.05 -4.68 28.47
C SER A 11 -69.52 -5.65 29.58
N ALA A 12 -68.56 -6.52 29.95
CA ALA A 12 -68.46 -7.40 31.12
C ALA A 12 -69.45 -8.60 31.16
N GLU A 13 -69.07 -9.84 31.44
CA GLU A 13 -67.92 -10.34 32.19
C GLU A 13 -67.76 -11.86 31.91
N GLU A 14 -66.51 -12.27 31.74
CA GLU A 14 -66.03 -13.65 31.65
C GLU A 14 -66.07 -14.35 33.01
N ILE A 15 -66.57 -15.59 33.06
CA ILE A 15 -65.95 -16.66 33.84
C ILE A 15 -66.01 -17.93 32.98
N SER A 16 -64.95 -18.18 32.22
CA SER A 16 -64.63 -19.52 31.73
C SER A 16 -63.12 -19.67 31.69
N GLU A 17 -62.64 -20.56 32.54
CA GLU A 17 -61.26 -20.99 32.69
C GLU A 17 -60.60 -21.29 31.34
N ASN A 18 -59.50 -20.60 31.02
CA ASN A 18 -58.45 -21.16 30.18
C ASN A 18 -57.11 -20.42 30.40
N ALA A 19 -56.49 -20.65 31.55
CA ALA A 19 -55.09 -20.30 31.76
C ALA A 19 -54.21 -21.20 30.86
N PRO A 20 -53.24 -20.66 30.10
CA PRO A 20 -52.29 -21.50 29.40
C PRO A 20 -51.36 -22.12 30.45
N HIS A 21 -51.59 -23.39 30.76
CA HIS A 21 -50.62 -24.22 31.47
C HIS A 21 -49.27 -24.12 30.76
N LYS A 22 -48.35 -23.30 31.29
CA LYS A 22 -46.92 -23.49 31.05
C LYS A 22 -46.60 -24.88 31.57
N LYS A 23 -46.51 -25.86 30.68
CA LYS A 23 -45.94 -27.17 31.01
C LYS A 23 -44.61 -26.89 31.71
N GLN A 24 -44.48 -27.32 32.96
CA GLN A 24 -43.19 -27.35 33.62
C GLN A 24 -42.34 -28.35 32.82
N GLU A 25 -41.50 -27.82 31.92
CA GLU A 25 -40.55 -28.62 31.16
C GLU A 25 -39.68 -29.39 32.16
N SER A 26 -39.51 -30.68 31.93
CA SER A 26 -38.62 -31.47 32.77
C SER A 26 -37.17 -30.99 32.58
N ARG A 27 -36.32 -31.22 33.58
CA ARG A 27 -34.92 -30.81 33.56
C ARG A 27 -34.17 -31.29 32.29
N ASP A 28 -34.47 -32.51 31.85
CA ASP A 28 -33.85 -33.09 30.66
C ASP A 28 -34.40 -32.48 29.35
N GLU A 29 -35.65 -32.04 29.34
CA GLU A 29 -36.25 -31.31 28.22
C GLU A 29 -35.59 -29.93 28.04
N VAL A 30 -35.32 -29.22 29.14
CA VAL A 30 -34.63 -27.91 29.11
C VAL A 30 -33.20 -28.04 28.58
N LEU A 31 -32.44 -29.03 29.05
CA LEU A 31 -31.09 -29.29 28.54
C LEU A 31 -31.09 -29.73 27.07
N SER A 32 -32.08 -30.53 26.65
CA SER A 32 -32.25 -30.93 25.25
C SER A 32 -32.57 -29.73 24.36
N ARG A 33 -33.42 -28.81 24.84
CA ARG A 33 -33.74 -27.55 24.15
C ARG A 33 -32.51 -26.66 24.05
N HIS A 34 -31.74 -26.47 25.12
CA HIS A 34 -30.48 -25.70 25.10
C HIS A 34 -29.50 -26.23 24.05
N ARG A 35 -29.34 -27.56 23.96
CA ARG A 35 -28.49 -28.19 22.93
C ARG A 35 -28.97 -27.87 21.50
N LYS A 36 -30.28 -27.94 21.26
CA LYS A 36 -30.87 -27.60 19.96
C LYS A 36 -30.65 -26.12 19.63
N GLU A 37 -30.84 -25.23 20.59
CA GLU A 37 -30.66 -23.78 20.42
C GLU A 37 -29.19 -23.42 20.13
N ILE A 38 -28.23 -24.05 20.82
CA ILE A 38 -26.79 -23.90 20.54
C ILE A 38 -26.47 -24.36 19.11
N SER A 39 -26.96 -25.53 18.71
CA SER A 39 -26.75 -26.04 17.34
C SER A 39 -27.37 -25.13 16.28
N GLN A 40 -28.57 -24.60 16.55
CA GLN A 40 -29.23 -23.63 15.66
C GLN A 40 -28.46 -22.33 15.55
N LEU A 41 -27.89 -21.80 16.64
CA LEU A 41 -27.03 -20.61 16.58
C LEU A 41 -25.75 -20.86 15.78
N GLN A 42 -25.11 -22.02 15.94
CA GLN A 42 -23.93 -22.39 15.14
C GLN A 42 -24.25 -22.44 13.64
N ASN A 43 -25.39 -23.02 13.27
CA ASN A 43 -25.83 -23.05 11.87
C ASN A 43 -26.12 -21.63 11.33
N LYS A 44 -26.73 -20.76 12.14
CA LYS A 44 -26.96 -19.35 11.80
C LYS A 44 -25.64 -18.58 11.67
N GLU A 45 -24.68 -18.81 12.55
CA GLU A 45 -23.34 -18.21 12.51
C GLU A 45 -22.63 -18.52 11.19
N VAL A 46 -22.63 -19.79 10.77
CA VAL A 46 -22.03 -20.22 9.50
C VAL A 46 -22.75 -19.56 8.32
N ALA A 47 -24.08 -19.49 8.34
CA ALA A 47 -24.86 -18.85 7.28
C ALA A 47 -24.56 -17.35 7.16
N LEU A 48 -24.52 -16.62 8.28
CA LEU A 48 -24.22 -15.19 8.32
C LEU A 48 -22.78 -14.89 7.88
N LYS A 49 -21.80 -15.68 8.34
CA LYS A 49 -20.40 -15.56 7.89
C LYS A 49 -20.25 -15.82 6.40
N LYS A 50 -20.99 -16.79 5.85
CA LYS A 50 -21.00 -17.09 4.41
C LYS A 50 -21.67 -16.00 3.59
N ALA A 51 -22.71 -15.36 4.11
CA ALA A 51 -23.37 -14.22 3.46
C ALA A 51 -22.46 -12.97 3.44
N ALA A 52 -21.74 -12.71 4.54
CA ALA A 52 -20.79 -11.59 4.65
C ALA A 52 -19.55 -11.72 3.74
N ALA A 53 -19.26 -12.94 3.26
CA ALA A 53 -18.16 -13.21 2.33
C ALA A 53 -18.48 -12.89 0.85
N LYS A 54 -19.67 -12.35 0.54
CA LYS A 54 -20.09 -11.96 -0.81
C LYS A 54 -20.06 -10.42 -0.98
N GLY A 55 -19.57 -9.94 -2.12
CA GLY A 55 -19.54 -8.51 -2.47
C GLY A 55 -18.12 -7.96 -2.72
N SER A 56 -17.99 -6.64 -2.81
CA SER A 56 -16.69 -5.97 -3.03
C SER A 56 -15.81 -5.99 -1.78
N LYS A 57 -14.48 -5.78 -1.92
CA LYS A 57 -13.51 -5.89 -0.82
C LYS A 57 -13.79 -4.92 0.36
N ALA A 58 -14.28 -3.71 0.06
CA ALA A 58 -14.67 -2.73 1.08
C ALA A 58 -15.97 -3.15 1.81
N GLU A 59 -16.93 -3.67 1.05
CA GLU A 59 -18.23 -4.12 1.55
C GLU A 59 -18.10 -5.39 2.43
N GLN A 60 -17.23 -6.32 2.06
CA GLN A 60 -16.92 -7.51 2.86
C GLN A 60 -16.34 -7.15 4.24
N LYS A 61 -15.46 -6.15 4.32
CA LYS A 61 -14.86 -5.73 5.59
C LYS A 61 -15.89 -5.14 6.54
N ALA A 62 -16.80 -4.29 6.03
CA ALA A 62 -17.88 -3.70 6.80
C ALA A 62 -18.90 -4.76 7.26
N LYS A 63 -19.38 -5.62 6.34
CA LYS A 63 -20.34 -6.69 6.63
C LYS A 63 -19.77 -7.73 7.60
N LYS A 64 -18.48 -8.07 7.49
CA LYS A 64 -17.83 -9.02 8.41
C LYS A 64 -17.78 -8.50 9.84
N LYS A 65 -17.45 -7.21 10.04
CA LYS A 65 -17.43 -6.59 11.38
C LYS A 65 -18.84 -6.57 11.99
N GLN A 66 -19.84 -6.20 11.20
CA GLN A 66 -21.24 -6.17 11.65
C GLN A 66 -21.76 -7.55 12.04
N VAL A 67 -21.48 -8.57 11.21
CA VAL A 67 -21.88 -9.96 11.49
C VAL A 67 -21.19 -10.52 12.72
N GLU A 68 -19.91 -10.20 12.95
CA GLU A 68 -19.17 -10.65 14.13
C GLU A 68 -19.72 -10.06 15.44
N GLU A 69 -20.11 -8.78 15.42
CA GLU A 69 -20.77 -8.12 16.55
C GLU A 69 -22.16 -8.70 16.83
N GLU A 70 -22.95 -8.96 15.78
CA GLU A 70 -24.27 -9.59 15.90
C GLU A 70 -24.17 -11.01 16.48
N ILE A 71 -23.21 -11.83 16.03
CA ILE A 71 -22.97 -13.18 16.57
C ILE A 71 -22.59 -13.10 18.05
N SER A 72 -21.73 -12.16 18.44
CA SER A 72 -21.33 -11.96 19.84
C SER A 72 -22.55 -11.67 20.71
N GLN A 73 -23.39 -10.72 20.31
CA GLN A 73 -24.60 -10.33 21.03
C GLN A 73 -25.64 -11.47 21.12
N LEU A 74 -25.83 -12.23 20.04
CA LEU A 74 -26.75 -13.38 20.04
C LEU A 74 -26.24 -14.49 20.96
N SER A 75 -24.92 -14.73 20.97
CA SER A 75 -24.32 -15.75 21.82
C SER A 75 -24.38 -15.39 23.31
N SER A 76 -24.18 -14.12 23.66
CA SER A 76 -24.23 -13.68 25.06
C SER A 76 -25.66 -13.75 25.59
N LYS A 77 -26.64 -13.28 24.82
CA LYS A 77 -28.06 -13.35 25.17
C LYS A 77 -28.55 -14.79 25.35
N LEU A 78 -28.10 -15.72 24.50
CA LEU A 78 -28.51 -17.13 24.65
C LEU A 78 -27.89 -17.75 25.90
N LYS A 79 -26.61 -17.50 26.16
CA LYS A 79 -25.92 -17.98 27.37
C LYS A 79 -26.54 -17.43 28.64
N GLU A 80 -26.91 -16.15 28.66
CA GLU A 80 -27.57 -15.50 29.79
C GLU A 80 -28.94 -16.14 30.06
N LYS A 81 -29.77 -16.31 29.02
CA LYS A 81 -31.05 -17.04 29.14
C LYS A 81 -30.88 -18.47 29.64
N HIS A 82 -29.91 -19.21 29.11
CA HIS A 82 -29.63 -20.58 29.56
C HIS A 82 -29.19 -20.60 31.03
N ALA A 83 -28.38 -19.63 31.45
CA ALA A 83 -27.95 -19.50 32.84
C ALA A 83 -29.12 -19.15 33.78
N GLU A 84 -30.01 -18.23 33.38
CA GLU A 84 -31.21 -17.86 34.13
C GLU A 84 -32.20 -19.01 34.25
N GLU A 85 -32.43 -19.77 33.17
CA GLU A 85 -33.30 -20.94 33.17
C GLU A 85 -32.75 -22.05 34.07
N LEU A 86 -31.43 -22.30 34.04
CA LEU A 86 -30.78 -23.25 34.93
C LEU A 86 -30.78 -22.78 36.40
N ALA A 87 -30.62 -21.49 36.65
CA ALA A 87 -30.70 -20.91 37.99
C ALA A 87 -32.12 -21.03 38.57
N SER A 88 -33.14 -20.76 37.75
CA SER A 88 -34.57 -20.88 38.12
C SER A 88 -34.98 -22.32 38.45
N LEU A 89 -34.30 -23.31 37.85
CA LEU A 89 -34.50 -24.74 38.13
C LEU A 89 -33.67 -25.25 39.31
N GLY A 90 -33.06 -24.36 40.11
CA GLY A 90 -32.37 -24.70 41.34
C GLY A 90 -30.94 -25.21 41.16
N TYR A 91 -30.28 -24.93 40.03
CA TYR A 91 -28.89 -25.33 39.81
C TYR A 91 -27.90 -24.43 40.58
N SER A 92 -27.88 -24.54 41.91
CA SER A 92 -26.76 -24.05 42.73
C SER A 92 -25.62 -25.06 42.65
N SER A 93 -24.49 -24.61 42.09
CA SER A 93 -23.28 -25.37 41.82
C SER A 93 -22.64 -25.89 43.11
N ASN A 94 -23.07 -27.05 43.62
CA ASN A 94 -22.40 -27.72 44.73
C ASN A 94 -22.07 -29.18 44.40
N ASN A 95 -21.18 -29.37 43.41
CA ASN A 95 -20.23 -30.49 43.31
C ASN A 95 -19.44 -30.38 42.00
N GLY A 96 -18.17 -29.97 42.09
CA GLY A 96 -17.29 -29.67 40.95
C GLY A 96 -16.97 -30.84 40.01
N LYS A 97 -17.38 -32.08 40.33
CA LYS A 97 -17.09 -33.26 39.50
C LYS A 97 -18.07 -33.46 38.35
N GLU A 98 -19.36 -33.16 38.52
CA GLU A 98 -20.35 -33.37 37.44
C GLU A 98 -20.35 -32.29 36.36
N LYS A 99 -20.02 -31.04 36.71
CA LYS A 99 -19.84 -29.95 35.73
C LYS A 99 -18.78 -30.31 34.69
N SER A 100 -17.67 -30.91 35.12
CA SER A 100 -16.61 -31.37 34.22
C SER A 100 -17.10 -32.45 33.24
N ASN A 101 -18.02 -33.30 33.67
CA ASN A 101 -18.53 -34.42 32.87
C ASN A 101 -19.59 -33.94 31.86
N LEU A 102 -20.45 -32.99 32.25
CA LEU A 102 -21.40 -32.34 31.34
C LEU A 102 -20.69 -31.41 30.36
N ASP A 103 -19.67 -30.65 30.77
CA ASP A 103 -18.85 -29.84 29.86
C ASP A 103 -18.05 -30.71 28.88
N ASN A 104 -17.56 -31.87 29.32
CA ASN A 104 -16.90 -32.83 28.43
C ASN A 104 -17.88 -33.49 27.45
N LEU A 105 -19.11 -33.80 27.89
CA LEU A 105 -20.16 -34.33 27.02
C LEU A 105 -20.67 -33.26 26.03
N VAL A 106 -20.78 -32.00 26.47
CA VAL A 106 -21.13 -30.86 25.62
C VAL A 106 -20.01 -30.54 24.62
N LYS A 107 -18.73 -30.61 25.01
CA LYS A 107 -17.59 -30.51 24.09
C LYS A 107 -17.53 -31.66 23.09
N ALA A 108 -17.83 -32.88 23.51
CA ALA A 108 -17.89 -34.06 22.65
C ALA A 108 -19.04 -33.98 21.63
N ILE A 109 -20.20 -33.45 22.02
CA ILE A 109 -21.36 -33.25 21.13
C ILE A 109 -21.16 -32.02 20.23
N ALA A 110 -20.49 -30.96 20.71
CA ALA A 110 -20.14 -29.77 19.94
C ALA A 110 -18.96 -29.95 18.97
N GLY A 111 -18.47 -31.17 18.77
CA GLY A 111 -17.42 -31.49 17.80
C GLY A 111 -16.04 -30.91 18.14
N VAL A 112 -15.82 -30.42 19.37
CA VAL A 112 -14.53 -29.96 19.85
C VAL A 112 -13.82 -31.15 20.48
N SER A 113 -12.95 -31.78 19.71
CA SER A 113 -12.11 -32.89 20.16
C SER A 113 -11.24 -32.46 21.35
N VAL A 114 -11.58 -32.93 22.56
CA VAL A 114 -10.72 -32.85 23.74
C VAL A 114 -9.86 -34.11 23.74
N THR A 115 -8.60 -33.97 23.31
CA THR A 115 -7.57 -34.96 23.60
C THR A 115 -6.86 -34.54 24.89
N ASN A 116 -7.21 -35.18 26.01
CA ASN A 116 -6.28 -35.35 27.11
C ASN A 116 -5.32 -36.47 26.69
N GLN A 117 -4.27 -36.12 25.95
CA GLN A 117 -3.03 -36.88 25.95
C GLN A 117 -1.90 -35.90 26.24
N ALA A 118 -1.08 -36.30 27.20
CA ALA A 118 0.23 -35.70 27.46
C ALA A 118 0.97 -35.48 26.14
N ASP A 119 1.64 -34.33 26.09
CA ASP A 119 2.57 -33.87 25.07
C ASP A 119 3.13 -34.99 24.20
N HIS A 120 2.60 -35.13 22.98
CA HIS A 120 3.27 -35.56 21.73
C HIS A 120 2.22 -35.59 20.59
N SER A 121 1.47 -34.50 20.39
CA SER A 121 0.58 -34.39 19.23
C SER A 121 1.42 -34.22 17.96
N LYS A 122 1.70 -35.33 17.27
CA LYS A 122 2.27 -35.28 15.91
C LYS A 122 1.42 -34.34 15.06
N PRO A 123 1.99 -33.31 14.42
CA PRO A 123 1.20 -32.33 13.70
C PRO A 123 0.39 -33.02 12.61
N SER A 124 -0.88 -32.64 12.50
CA SER A 124 -1.82 -33.13 11.48
C SER A 124 -1.19 -33.08 10.08
N LYS A 125 -1.54 -34.05 9.22
CA LYS A 125 -1.08 -34.09 7.81
C LYS A 125 -1.31 -32.75 7.09
N SER A 126 -2.35 -31.99 7.44
CA SER A 126 -2.62 -30.66 6.87
C SER A 126 -1.66 -29.58 7.35
N VAL A 127 -1.30 -29.60 8.64
CA VAL A 127 -0.33 -28.67 9.24
C VAL A 127 1.07 -28.93 8.67
N LYS A 128 1.50 -30.19 8.59
CA LYS A 128 2.77 -30.57 7.95
C LYS A 128 2.84 -30.16 6.47
N ARG A 129 1.71 -30.19 5.74
CA ARG A 129 1.67 -29.75 4.33
C ARG A 129 1.76 -28.23 4.21
N ARG A 130 1.14 -27.48 5.11
CA ARG A 130 1.23 -26.01 5.16
C ARG A 130 2.63 -25.53 5.55
N GLU A 131 3.23 -26.19 6.55
CA GLU A 131 4.58 -25.91 7.01
C GLU A 131 5.62 -26.25 5.94
N LYS A 132 5.49 -27.40 5.25
CA LYS A 132 6.34 -27.74 4.09
C LYS A 132 6.19 -26.72 2.95
N ARG A 133 4.97 -26.21 2.69
CA ARG A 133 4.74 -25.17 1.68
C ARG A 133 5.37 -23.84 2.08
N ALA A 134 5.24 -23.44 3.35
CA ALA A 134 5.86 -22.23 3.88
C ALA A 134 7.39 -22.31 3.85
N GLN A 135 7.97 -23.48 4.19
CA GLN A 135 9.41 -23.71 4.08
C GLN A 135 9.90 -23.69 2.63
N GLN A 136 9.13 -24.25 1.69
CA GLN A 136 9.47 -24.20 0.27
C GLN A 136 9.36 -22.78 -0.31
N GLU A 137 8.38 -21.99 0.14
CA GLU A 137 8.20 -20.60 -0.25
C GLU A 137 9.31 -19.72 0.33
N ALA A 138 9.64 -19.87 1.61
CA ALA A 138 10.78 -19.19 2.23
C ALA A 138 12.12 -19.57 1.57
N ALA A 139 12.34 -20.85 1.24
CA ALA A 139 13.55 -21.28 0.53
C ALA A 139 13.59 -20.83 -0.94
N ARG A 140 12.43 -20.49 -1.53
CA ARG A 140 12.35 -19.90 -2.87
C ARG A 140 12.61 -18.39 -2.79
N GLU A 141 12.03 -17.70 -1.81
CA GLU A 141 12.29 -16.29 -1.55
C GLU A 141 13.74 -16.05 -1.19
N GLN A 142 14.35 -16.89 -0.35
CA GLN A 142 15.79 -16.83 -0.05
C GLN A 142 16.65 -16.99 -1.30
N ARG A 143 16.35 -17.96 -2.18
CA ARG A 143 17.06 -18.11 -3.45
C ARG A 143 16.92 -16.91 -4.37
N ILE A 144 15.71 -16.36 -4.49
CA ILE A 144 15.47 -15.13 -5.28
C ILE A 144 16.26 -13.96 -4.67
N GLN A 145 16.28 -13.84 -3.34
CA GLN A 145 16.98 -12.76 -2.64
C GLN A 145 18.51 -12.88 -2.76
N GLU A 146 19.05 -14.09 -2.71
CA GLU A 146 20.47 -14.39 -2.96
C GLU A 146 20.85 -14.07 -4.42
N GLU A 147 20.03 -14.50 -5.39
CA GLU A 147 20.22 -14.17 -6.81
C GLU A 147 20.17 -12.65 -7.05
N GLN A 148 19.23 -11.94 -6.43
CA GLN A 148 19.12 -10.48 -6.52
C GLN A 148 20.32 -9.76 -5.86
N SER A 149 20.85 -10.29 -4.75
CA SER A 149 22.01 -9.71 -4.06
C SER A 149 23.33 -9.94 -4.80
N THR A 150 23.39 -10.97 -5.65
CA THR A 150 24.59 -11.31 -6.44
C THR A 150 24.69 -10.44 -7.70
N ILE A 151 23.57 -9.88 -8.16
CA ILE A 151 23.56 -8.97 -9.31
C ILE A 151 24.13 -7.62 -8.83
N ILE A 152 25.43 -7.42 -9.07
CA ILE A 152 26.04 -6.10 -8.98
C ILE A 152 25.35 -5.23 -10.03
N SER A 153 24.66 -4.17 -9.57
CA SER A 153 23.99 -3.24 -10.47
C SER A 153 25.01 -2.44 -11.27
N ASP A 154 24.76 -2.23 -12.56
CA ASP A 154 25.57 -1.36 -13.43
C ASP A 154 25.79 0.03 -12.81
N ARG A 155 24.80 0.56 -12.07
CA ARG A 155 24.92 1.83 -11.34
C ARG A 155 26.02 1.78 -10.28
N MET A 156 26.15 0.68 -9.55
CA MET A 156 27.20 0.53 -8.53
C MET A 156 28.59 0.49 -9.18
N ILE A 157 28.72 -0.24 -10.29
CA ILE A 157 29.97 -0.32 -11.05
C ILE A 157 30.37 1.06 -11.59
N GLU A 158 29.40 1.81 -12.13
CA GLU A 158 29.66 3.16 -12.65
C GLU A 158 30.02 4.15 -11.55
N ASN A 159 29.29 4.15 -10.42
CA ASN A 159 29.58 4.99 -9.28
C ASN A 159 30.97 4.70 -8.71
N GLU A 160 31.35 3.43 -8.55
CA GLU A 160 32.68 3.05 -8.05
C GLU A 160 33.80 3.54 -8.99
N LYS A 161 33.59 3.45 -10.31
CA LYS A 161 34.54 4.01 -11.29
C LYS A 161 34.63 5.52 -11.20
N LEU A 162 33.50 6.20 -11.07
CA LEU A 162 33.43 7.66 -10.95
C LEU A 162 34.13 8.13 -9.66
N GLU A 163 33.85 7.49 -8.52
CA GLU A 163 34.50 7.78 -7.25
C GLU A 163 36.01 7.60 -7.32
N ARG A 164 36.49 6.49 -7.90
CA ARG A 164 37.93 6.25 -8.12
C ARG A 164 38.59 7.32 -9.01
N LYS A 165 37.84 7.95 -9.91
CA LYS A 165 38.32 9.04 -10.77
C LYS A 165 38.36 10.39 -10.04
N LEU A 166 37.40 10.63 -9.15
CA LEU A 166 37.25 11.87 -8.40
C LEU A 166 38.12 11.95 -7.14
N GLU A 167 38.40 10.82 -6.49
CA GLU A 167 39.25 10.72 -5.30
C GLU A 167 40.61 11.46 -5.45
N PRO A 168 41.43 11.23 -6.50
CA PRO A 168 42.71 11.93 -6.65
C PRO A 168 42.58 13.44 -6.89
N LEU A 169 41.39 13.91 -7.28
CA LEU A 169 41.07 15.33 -7.45
C LEU A 169 40.55 15.97 -6.15
N GLY A 170 40.36 15.17 -5.09
CA GLY A 170 39.76 15.63 -3.83
C GLY A 170 38.27 15.94 -3.95
N LEU A 171 37.59 15.33 -4.93
CA LEU A 171 36.18 15.56 -5.23
C LEU A 171 35.32 14.40 -4.74
N THR A 172 34.07 14.69 -4.39
CA THR A 172 33.10 13.72 -3.91
C THR A 172 31.77 13.90 -4.65
N VAL A 173 31.09 12.79 -4.94
CA VAL A 173 29.77 12.82 -5.59
C VAL A 173 28.71 13.29 -4.59
N ASN A 174 27.93 14.30 -4.97
CA ASN A 174 26.72 14.71 -4.26
C ASN A 174 25.49 14.20 -5.02
N GLU A 175 24.62 13.42 -4.37
CA GLU A 175 23.45 12.86 -5.04
C GLU A 175 22.36 13.93 -5.26
N ILE A 176 22.14 14.27 -6.53
CA ILE A 176 21.01 15.09 -6.96
C ILE A 176 19.79 14.20 -7.20
N LYS A 177 18.60 14.73 -6.92
CA LYS A 177 17.33 14.05 -7.14
C LYS A 177 17.22 13.57 -8.61
N PRO A 178 16.94 12.28 -8.86
CA PRO A 178 16.88 11.71 -10.21
C PRO A 178 15.52 12.02 -10.86
N ASP A 179 15.29 13.30 -11.19
CA ASP A 179 14.13 13.76 -11.96
C ASP A 179 14.58 14.49 -13.25
N GLY A 180 13.62 14.88 -14.08
CA GLY A 180 13.92 15.59 -15.34
C GLY A 180 14.57 16.96 -15.15
N HIS A 181 14.71 17.47 -13.92
CA HIS A 181 15.42 18.71 -13.62
C HIS A 181 16.84 18.50 -13.10
N CYS A 182 17.32 17.24 -13.03
CA CYS A 182 18.60 16.89 -12.43
C CYS A 182 19.79 17.72 -12.94
N LEU A 183 19.90 17.96 -14.26
CA LEU A 183 20.96 18.79 -14.83
C LEU A 183 20.99 20.19 -14.20
N TYR A 184 19.86 20.88 -14.20
CA TYR A 184 19.74 22.25 -13.67
C TYR A 184 19.90 22.28 -12.15
N ARG A 185 19.46 21.23 -11.45
CA ARG A 185 19.65 21.08 -10.00
C ARG A 185 21.12 20.87 -9.64
N ALA A 186 21.87 20.10 -10.44
CA ALA A 186 23.31 19.94 -10.25
C ALA A 186 24.04 21.27 -10.43
N VAL A 187 23.67 22.05 -11.45
CA VAL A 187 24.22 23.39 -11.68
C VAL A 187 23.87 24.36 -10.53
N GLU A 188 22.63 24.33 -10.05
CA GLU A 188 22.17 25.11 -8.89
C GLU A 188 22.95 24.76 -7.62
N ASP A 189 23.20 23.47 -7.36
CA ASP A 189 24.00 23.00 -6.22
C ASP A 189 25.44 23.52 -6.28
N GLN A 190 26.09 23.40 -7.43
CA GLN A 190 27.45 23.92 -7.65
C GLN A 190 27.52 25.44 -7.50
N LEU A 191 26.51 26.16 -7.99
CA LEU A 191 26.36 27.59 -7.81
C LEU A 191 26.28 28.00 -6.33
N ALA A 192 25.52 27.23 -5.54
CA ALA A 192 25.38 27.46 -4.11
C ALA A 192 26.71 27.25 -3.38
N LEU A 193 27.46 26.18 -3.72
CA LEU A 193 28.76 25.89 -3.12
C LEU A 193 29.76 27.03 -3.35
N ILE A 194 29.84 27.54 -4.58
CA ILE A 194 30.78 28.62 -4.93
C ILE A 194 30.37 29.96 -4.31
N SER A 195 29.07 30.19 -4.15
CA SER A 195 28.54 31.45 -3.62
C SER A 195 28.43 31.47 -2.08
N GLY A 196 28.95 30.45 -1.39
CA GLY A 196 28.98 30.41 0.09
C GLY A 196 27.67 29.94 0.75
N GLY A 197 26.89 29.11 0.07
CA GLY A 197 25.72 28.42 0.64
C GLY A 197 24.36 28.87 0.13
N SER A 198 24.29 29.84 -0.78
CA SER A 198 23.05 30.21 -1.47
C SER A 198 23.29 30.33 -2.96
N SER A 199 22.54 29.59 -3.77
CA SER A 199 22.59 29.76 -5.21
C SER A 199 22.06 31.14 -5.61
N LEU A 200 22.71 31.78 -6.57
CA LEU A 200 22.20 32.99 -7.21
C LEU A 200 20.95 32.72 -8.06
N TYR A 201 20.80 31.48 -8.54
CA TYR A 201 19.73 31.07 -9.45
C TYR A 201 19.15 29.72 -9.06
N ALA A 202 17.82 29.67 -8.88
CA ALA A 202 17.11 28.40 -8.76
C ALA A 202 17.09 27.66 -10.11
N TYR A 203 16.92 26.33 -10.10
CA TYR A 203 16.90 25.53 -11.33
C TYR A 203 15.87 26.01 -12.37
N GLN A 204 14.71 26.53 -11.95
CA GLN A 204 13.71 27.09 -12.88
C GLN A 204 14.26 28.32 -13.59
N LYS A 205 14.99 29.18 -12.85
CA LYS A 205 15.57 30.37 -13.46
C LYS A 205 16.68 30.01 -14.45
N LEU A 206 17.45 28.98 -14.15
CA LEU A 206 18.46 28.45 -15.07
C LEU A 206 17.82 27.95 -16.38
N ARG A 207 16.67 27.25 -16.31
CA ARG A 207 15.90 26.83 -17.50
C ARG A 207 15.46 28.01 -18.36
N GLU A 208 14.87 29.04 -17.75
CA GLU A 208 14.47 30.26 -18.45
C GLU A 208 15.67 30.95 -19.13
N MET A 209 16.81 31.04 -18.42
CA MET A 209 18.02 31.67 -18.96
C MET A 209 18.56 30.90 -20.16
N VAL A 210 18.57 29.57 -20.09
CA VAL A 210 18.99 28.69 -21.19
C VAL A 210 18.10 28.90 -22.41
N ALA A 211 16.79 28.77 -22.26
CA ALA A 211 15.87 28.94 -23.39
C ALA A 211 15.97 30.33 -24.00
N ALA A 212 16.06 31.38 -23.18
CA ALA A 212 16.25 32.75 -23.67
C ALA A 212 17.57 32.92 -24.44
N TYR A 213 18.66 32.31 -23.97
CA TYR A 213 19.95 32.34 -24.65
C TYR A 213 19.92 31.60 -25.98
N MET A 214 19.35 30.39 -25.99
CA MET A 214 19.21 29.57 -27.19
C MET A 214 18.40 30.26 -28.27
N ARG A 215 17.27 30.89 -27.91
CA ARG A 215 16.48 31.72 -28.87
C ARG A 215 17.28 32.87 -29.45
N LYS A 216 18.01 33.60 -28.59
CA LYS A 216 18.81 34.76 -29.02
C LYS A 216 19.97 34.37 -29.94
N HIS A 217 20.49 33.16 -29.78
CA HIS A 217 21.65 32.64 -30.50
C HIS A 217 21.29 31.42 -31.36
N ALA A 218 20.07 31.37 -31.89
CA ALA A 218 19.52 30.19 -32.56
C ALA A 218 20.44 29.63 -33.66
N SER A 219 21.13 30.49 -34.43
CA SER A 219 22.10 30.08 -35.46
C SER A 219 23.18 29.13 -34.96
N ASP A 220 23.57 29.25 -33.70
CA ASP A 220 24.68 28.50 -33.11
C ASP A 220 24.22 27.12 -32.62
N PHE A 221 22.93 26.98 -32.34
CA PHE A 221 22.31 25.74 -31.83
C PHE A 221 21.62 24.93 -32.92
N LEU A 222 21.07 25.58 -33.96
CA LEU A 222 20.31 24.95 -35.04
C LEU A 222 21.04 23.79 -35.73
N PRO A 223 22.35 23.86 -36.06
CA PRO A 223 23.06 22.75 -36.68
C PRO A 223 23.03 21.47 -35.85
N PHE A 224 23.13 21.60 -34.53
CA PHE A 224 23.13 20.48 -33.59
C PHE A 224 21.71 20.00 -33.29
N PHE A 225 20.76 20.92 -33.12
CA PHE A 225 19.34 20.60 -32.98
C PHE A 225 18.82 19.79 -34.17
N LEU A 226 19.19 20.17 -35.39
CA LEU A 226 18.88 19.42 -36.60
C LEU A 226 19.41 18.00 -36.53
N SER A 227 20.70 17.81 -36.19
CA SER A 227 21.32 16.49 -36.18
C SER A 227 20.63 15.47 -35.27
N GLU A 228 19.98 15.93 -34.19
CA GLU A 228 19.22 15.09 -33.27
C GLU A 228 17.74 14.90 -33.68
N ASN A 229 17.19 15.80 -34.51
CA ASN A 229 15.75 15.87 -34.80
C ASN A 229 15.40 15.76 -36.30
N VAL A 230 16.32 15.29 -37.16
CA VAL A 230 16.10 15.24 -38.62
C VAL A 230 14.91 14.34 -38.98
N VAL A 231 13.89 14.94 -39.58
CA VAL A 231 12.99 14.28 -40.53
C VAL A 231 13.25 14.93 -41.89
N GLU A 232 13.66 14.15 -42.88
CA GLU A 232 13.88 14.65 -44.24
C GLU A 232 12.56 15.25 -44.79
N GLY A 233 12.56 16.54 -45.14
CA GLY A 233 11.47 17.17 -45.88
C GLY A 233 10.82 18.43 -45.27
N ASP A 234 11.28 18.91 -44.11
CA ASP A 234 10.76 20.16 -43.54
C ASP A 234 11.32 21.42 -44.22
N SER A 235 10.45 22.39 -44.46
CA SER A 235 10.83 23.74 -44.90
C SER A 235 11.53 24.52 -43.77
N ASP A 236 12.31 25.54 -44.13
CA ASP A 236 13.09 26.36 -43.18
C ASP A 236 12.20 27.04 -42.12
N ASP A 237 11.00 27.50 -42.49
CA ASP A 237 10.01 28.06 -41.55
C ASP A 237 9.52 27.02 -40.52
N SER A 238 9.39 25.75 -40.90
CA SER A 238 9.01 24.65 -39.99
C SER A 238 10.11 24.38 -38.96
N LEU A 239 11.38 24.55 -39.36
CA LEU A 239 12.52 24.33 -38.47
C LEU A 239 12.60 25.36 -37.35
N MET A 240 12.45 26.64 -37.69
CA MET A 240 12.51 27.71 -36.69
C MET A 240 11.36 27.59 -35.68
N GLU A 241 10.16 27.23 -36.13
CA GLU A 241 9.02 26.96 -35.24
C GLU A 241 9.28 25.76 -34.32
N LYS A 242 9.86 24.68 -34.83
CA LYS A 242 10.25 23.52 -34.01
C LYS A 242 11.30 23.86 -32.97
N PHE A 243 12.30 24.67 -33.34
CA PHE A 243 13.33 25.12 -32.40
C PHE A 243 12.75 26.04 -31.32
N GLU A 244 11.79 26.90 -31.68
CA GLU A 244 11.07 27.72 -30.69
C GLU A 244 10.27 26.85 -29.73
N ASN A 245 9.53 25.86 -30.25
CA ASN A 245 8.81 24.89 -29.42
C ASN A 245 9.74 24.12 -28.48
N TYR A 246 10.93 23.74 -28.96
CA TYR A 246 11.96 23.14 -28.14
C TYR A 246 12.41 24.07 -26.99
N CYS A 247 12.65 25.35 -27.28
CA CYS A 247 13.00 26.34 -26.26
C CYS A 247 11.87 26.51 -25.22
N VAL A 248 10.61 26.50 -25.65
CA VAL A 248 9.44 26.52 -24.76
C VAL A 248 9.40 25.26 -23.88
N GLU A 249 9.71 24.10 -24.43
CA GLU A 249 9.74 22.86 -23.68
C GLU A 249 10.85 22.87 -22.62
N VAL A 250 12.04 23.36 -22.98
CA VAL A 250 13.20 23.52 -22.08
C VAL A 250 12.87 24.43 -20.89
N GLU A 251 12.21 25.56 -21.11
CA GLU A 251 11.88 26.51 -20.04
C GLU A 251 10.73 26.06 -19.13
N SER A 252 9.70 25.43 -19.71
CA SER A 252 8.42 25.23 -19.03
C SER A 252 8.21 23.84 -18.45
N THR A 253 9.02 22.86 -18.84
CA THR A 253 8.80 21.45 -18.48
C THR A 253 9.98 20.82 -17.72
N ALA A 254 9.86 19.52 -17.45
CA ALA A 254 10.94 18.67 -16.95
C ALA A 254 11.68 17.94 -18.09
N ALA A 255 11.71 18.51 -19.29
CA ALA A 255 12.49 18.00 -20.40
C ALA A 255 13.96 17.82 -19.98
N TRP A 256 14.51 16.68 -20.38
CA TRP A 256 15.89 16.31 -20.08
C TRP A 256 16.81 17.29 -20.77
N GLY A 257 17.75 17.87 -20.01
CA GLY A 257 18.79 18.70 -20.60
C GLY A 257 19.97 17.84 -21.05
N GLY A 258 20.62 18.26 -22.11
CA GLY A 258 21.80 17.63 -22.67
C GLY A 258 22.85 18.67 -23.05
N GLN A 259 23.52 18.41 -24.17
CA GLN A 259 24.66 19.21 -24.61
C GLN A 259 24.28 20.64 -25.02
N LEU A 260 23.11 20.84 -25.63
CA LEU A 260 22.65 22.18 -26.03
C LEU A 260 22.43 23.07 -24.81
N GLU A 261 21.74 22.55 -23.79
CA GLU A 261 21.43 23.27 -22.56
C GLU A 261 22.70 23.57 -21.77
N LEU A 262 23.62 22.60 -21.69
CA LEU A 262 24.94 22.80 -21.08
C LEU A 262 25.75 23.87 -21.80
N GLY A 263 25.79 23.84 -23.14
CA GLY A 263 26.42 24.87 -23.95
C GLY A 263 25.86 26.26 -23.62
N ALA A 264 24.55 26.41 -23.64
CA ALA A 264 23.89 27.66 -23.27
C ALA A 264 24.19 28.08 -21.82
N LEU A 265 24.19 27.15 -20.85
CA LEU A 265 24.51 27.43 -19.44
C LEU A 265 25.91 28.02 -19.28
N THR A 266 26.91 27.47 -19.97
CA THR A 266 28.29 27.98 -19.87
C THR A 266 28.37 29.45 -20.27
N HIS A 267 27.67 29.85 -21.33
CA HIS A 267 27.60 31.23 -21.79
C HIS A 267 26.78 32.14 -20.87
N CYS A 268 25.60 31.66 -20.42
CA CYS A 268 24.72 32.37 -19.51
C CYS A 268 25.42 32.73 -18.18
N LEU A 269 26.16 31.77 -17.64
CA LEU A 269 26.82 31.90 -16.34
C LEU A 269 28.25 32.45 -16.48
N ARG A 270 28.81 32.41 -17.70
CA ARG A 270 30.22 32.71 -18.02
C ARG A 270 31.17 31.84 -17.21
N LYS A 271 30.96 30.52 -17.28
CA LYS A 271 31.66 29.53 -16.46
C LYS A 271 32.07 28.32 -17.28
N HIS A 272 33.23 27.78 -16.92
CA HIS A 272 33.74 26.52 -17.43
C HIS A 272 33.14 25.36 -16.64
N ILE A 273 32.60 24.38 -17.36
CA ILE A 273 31.93 23.20 -16.79
C ILE A 273 32.67 21.95 -17.24
N MET A 274 33.09 21.15 -16.27
CA MET A 274 33.67 19.82 -16.39
C MET A 274 32.60 18.79 -16.06
N ILE A 275 32.44 17.79 -16.93
CA ILE A 275 31.46 16.72 -16.76
C ILE A 275 32.23 15.41 -16.61
N PHE A 276 32.03 14.72 -15.49
CA PHE A 276 32.70 13.45 -15.22
C PHE A 276 31.78 12.26 -15.47
N SER A 277 32.37 11.20 -16.02
CA SER A 277 31.75 9.87 -16.09
C SER A 277 32.76 8.81 -15.66
N GLY A 278 32.25 7.75 -15.03
CA GLY A 278 33.06 6.61 -14.63
C GLY A 278 33.53 5.77 -15.81
N SER A 279 32.66 5.54 -16.80
CA SER A 279 32.97 4.74 -17.99
C SER A 279 33.33 5.55 -19.24
N PHE A 280 33.00 6.84 -19.29
CA PHE A 280 33.29 7.69 -20.45
C PHE A 280 34.39 8.74 -20.16
N PRO A 281 35.05 9.27 -21.22
CA PRO A 281 35.97 10.38 -21.08
C PRO A 281 35.31 11.62 -20.49
N ASP A 282 36.10 12.46 -19.83
CA ASP A 282 35.62 13.74 -19.31
C ASP A 282 35.31 14.70 -20.44
N VAL A 283 34.23 15.44 -20.27
CA VAL A 283 33.77 16.43 -21.24
C VAL A 283 33.92 17.81 -20.64
N GLU A 284 34.60 18.69 -21.39
CA GLU A 284 34.82 20.07 -20.99
C GLU A 284 33.98 21.01 -21.85
N MET A 285 33.22 21.91 -21.22
CA MET A 285 32.36 22.89 -21.87
C MET A 285 32.69 24.32 -21.39
N GLY A 286 32.66 25.30 -22.29
CA GLY A 286 32.92 26.70 -21.95
C GLY A 286 34.37 27.01 -21.61
N LYS A 287 35.32 26.42 -22.34
CA LYS A 287 36.78 26.55 -22.09
C LYS A 287 37.25 28.00 -22.12
N GLU A 288 36.57 28.86 -22.87
CA GLU A 288 36.84 30.30 -22.94
C GLU A 288 36.57 31.04 -21.62
N TYR A 289 35.81 30.43 -20.69
CA TYR A 289 35.56 30.98 -19.35
C TYR A 289 36.42 30.34 -18.27
N LYS A 290 37.39 29.50 -18.65
CA LYS A 290 38.30 28.87 -17.72
C LYS A 290 39.08 29.95 -16.97
N SER A 291 38.91 29.97 -15.67
CA SER A 291 39.58 30.89 -14.75
C SER A 291 40.48 30.07 -13.84
N ASP A 292 41.66 30.56 -13.50
CA ASP A 292 42.68 29.81 -12.71
C ASP A 292 42.21 29.32 -11.32
N TRP A 293 40.99 29.68 -10.88
CA TRP A 293 40.54 29.52 -9.50
C TRP A 293 39.18 28.82 -9.31
N CYS A 294 38.37 28.57 -10.35
CA CYS A 294 37.04 27.94 -10.17
C CYS A 294 36.54 27.25 -11.46
N ASP A 295 36.84 25.96 -11.61
CA ASP A 295 36.15 25.09 -12.58
C ASP A 295 34.88 24.52 -11.92
N TRP A 296 33.76 24.44 -12.67
CA TRP A 296 32.51 23.84 -12.18
C TRP A 296 32.47 22.38 -12.56
N LEU A 297 31.94 21.54 -11.69
CA LEU A 297 31.98 20.09 -11.85
C LEU A 297 30.56 19.56 -11.78
N ILE A 298 30.10 18.89 -12.84
CA ILE A 298 28.75 18.33 -12.98
C ILE A 298 28.84 16.82 -13.19
#